data_AF-W9WVC3-F1
#
_entry.id   AF-W9WVC3-F1
#
_cell.length_a   1.000
_cell.length_b   1.000
_cell.length_c   1.000
_cell.angle_alpha   90.00
_cell.angle_beta   90.00
_cell.angle_gamma   90.00
#
_symmetry.space_group_name_H-M   'P 1'
#
loop_
_entity.id
_entity.type
_entity.pdbx_description
1 polymer ?
#
loop_
_entity_poly.entity_id
_entity_poly.type
_entity_poly.pdbx_seq_one_letter_code
_entity_poly.pdbx_strand_id
1 'polypeptide(L)'
;MQTGASIYALASTASEYQAPALRAAIYKHLALETFIETKISTIGLPAFELAFHVPYFALRASKEVHEDPRRDVSGNRLRDSHNVSFLTCTIDQPVAHLHEAQVSFVVTGCDERRWVAYCFVDTYFDTRENGKEDVLSYYDDSQGEEGMNADPITWGVHNADDPIENPREYYLEVIRIRMHQICQEWAQIVSKVQESFRAYEPEQVRSPFLHIISQICDGSRHS
;
A
#
# COMPACT_ATOMS: atom_id res chain seq x y z
N MET A 1 -10.51 -18.30 4.82
CA MET A 1 -9.80 -19.29 5.67
C MET A 1 -8.45 -19.71 5.06
N GLN A 2 -7.70 -18.79 4.43
CA GLN A 2 -6.56 -19.14 3.55
C GLN A 2 -5.22 -18.52 3.95
N THR A 3 -5.19 -17.54 4.86
CA THR A 3 -3.97 -16.78 5.18
C THR A 3 -2.98 -17.51 6.09
N GLY A 4 -3.45 -18.41 6.97
CA GLY A 4 -2.58 -19.13 7.90
C GLY A 4 -1.69 -20.21 7.26
N ALA A 5 -2.19 -20.89 6.23
CA ALA A 5 -1.48 -22.00 5.58
C ALA A 5 -0.24 -21.51 4.80
N SER A 6 -0.35 -20.37 4.12
CA SER A 6 0.75 -19.81 3.32
C SER A 6 1.91 -19.30 4.19
N ILE A 7 1.61 -18.59 5.29
CA ILE A 7 2.66 -18.13 6.22
C ILE A 7 3.37 -19.31 6.88
N TYR A 8 2.62 -20.35 7.26
CA TYR A 8 3.22 -21.56 7.83
C TYR A 8 4.12 -22.27 6.81
N ALA A 9 3.70 -22.38 5.55
CA ALA A 9 4.52 -22.94 4.48
C ALA A 9 5.85 -22.16 4.34
N LEU A 10 5.77 -20.82 4.22
CA LEU A 10 6.97 -19.96 4.14
C LEU A 10 7.92 -20.17 5.32
N ALA A 11 7.38 -20.17 6.56
CA ALA A 11 8.18 -20.36 7.76
C ALA A 11 8.83 -21.76 7.82
N SER A 12 8.15 -22.79 7.31
CA SER A 12 8.63 -24.17 7.33
C SER A 12 9.65 -24.47 6.23
N THR A 13 9.62 -23.72 5.12
CA THR A 13 10.52 -23.92 3.99
C THR A 13 11.72 -22.96 3.97
N ALA A 14 11.71 -21.93 4.82
CA ALA A 14 12.84 -21.01 4.91
C ALA A 14 14.09 -21.72 5.41
N SER A 15 15.21 -21.54 4.69
CA SER A 15 16.51 -22.03 5.17
C SER A 15 16.93 -21.31 6.45
N GLU A 16 17.85 -21.91 7.23
CA GLU A 16 18.39 -21.30 8.45
C GLU A 16 18.95 -19.89 8.22
N TYR A 17 19.47 -19.62 7.01
CA TYR A 17 20.03 -18.32 6.63
C TYR A 17 18.95 -17.28 6.35
N GLN A 18 17.81 -17.69 5.80
CA GLN A 18 16.70 -16.80 5.44
C GLN A 18 15.73 -16.58 6.60
N ALA A 19 15.65 -17.54 7.52
CA ALA A 19 14.70 -17.52 8.63
C ALA A 19 14.77 -16.25 9.51
N PRO A 20 15.95 -15.68 9.85
CA PRO A 20 16.02 -14.43 10.61
C PRO A 20 15.36 -13.25 9.88
N ALA A 21 15.65 -13.08 8.59
CA ALA A 21 15.09 -12.01 7.77
C ALA A 21 13.59 -12.18 7.56
N LEU A 22 13.14 -13.41 7.24
CA LEU A 22 11.71 -13.72 7.10
C LEU A 22 10.94 -13.48 8.40
N ARG A 23 11.47 -13.94 9.55
CA ARG A 23 10.84 -13.72 10.86
C ARG A 23 10.73 -12.23 11.18
N ALA A 24 11.80 -11.47 10.93
CA ALA A 24 11.80 -10.03 11.11
C ALA A 24 10.78 -9.34 10.20
N ALA A 25 10.65 -9.79 8.94
CA ALA A 25 9.70 -9.25 7.99
C ALA A 25 8.25 -9.48 8.43
N ILE A 26 7.92 -10.71 8.83
CA ILE A 26 6.59 -11.07 9.36
C ILE A 26 6.27 -10.24 10.59
N TYR A 27 7.21 -10.15 11.54
CA TYR A 27 7.00 -9.36 12.76
C TYR A 27 6.70 -7.89 12.44
N LYS A 28 7.55 -7.23 11.63
CA LYS A 28 7.37 -5.82 11.26
C LYS A 28 6.08 -5.58 10.48
N HIS A 29 5.71 -6.52 9.62
CA HIS A 29 4.45 -6.46 8.90
C HIS A 29 3.28 -6.55 9.90
N LEU A 30 3.24 -7.55 10.77
CA LEU A 30 2.15 -7.68 11.74
C LEU A 30 2.05 -6.46 12.68
N ALA A 31 3.18 -5.91 13.10
CA ALA A 31 3.28 -4.76 14.00
C ALA A 31 3.06 -3.39 13.34
N LEU A 32 2.81 -3.34 12.02
CA LEU A 32 2.62 -2.09 11.27
C LEU A 32 3.82 -1.12 11.36
N GLU A 33 5.04 -1.66 11.48
CA GLU A 33 6.25 -0.85 11.66
C GLU A 33 6.73 -0.22 10.34
N THR A 34 6.99 1.09 10.35
CA THR A 34 7.72 1.79 9.27
C THR A 34 9.22 1.52 9.42
N PHE A 35 9.84 0.96 8.39
CA PHE A 35 11.24 0.55 8.47
C PHE A 35 11.92 0.50 7.10
N ILE A 36 13.12 1.05 6.97
CA ILE A 36 13.97 0.88 5.80
C ILE A 36 15.39 0.64 6.28
N GLU A 37 16.00 -0.48 5.87
CA GLU A 37 17.36 -0.82 6.28
C GLU A 37 18.11 -1.60 5.21
N THR A 38 19.43 -1.48 5.25
CA THR A 38 20.35 -2.35 4.53
C THR A 38 21.37 -2.89 5.51
N LYS A 39 21.43 -4.22 5.66
CA LYS A 39 22.45 -4.91 6.44
C LYS A 39 23.36 -5.68 5.52
N ILE A 40 24.65 -5.61 5.82
CA ILE A 40 25.67 -6.42 5.17
C ILE A 40 26.52 -6.99 6.30
N SER A 41 26.54 -8.31 6.42
CA SER A 41 27.44 -9.00 7.33
C SER A 41 28.56 -9.67 6.54
N THR A 42 29.79 -9.40 6.94
CA THR A 42 31.00 -10.08 6.43
C THR A 42 31.62 -11.02 7.47
N ILE A 43 31.07 -11.05 8.68
CA ILE A 43 31.54 -11.91 9.78
C ILE A 43 30.76 -13.22 9.72
N GLY A 44 31.47 -14.35 9.62
CA GLY A 44 30.86 -15.67 9.43
C GLY A 44 30.54 -15.92 7.95
N LEU A 45 29.36 -16.46 7.67
CA LEU A 45 28.88 -16.59 6.28
C LEU A 45 28.41 -15.22 5.79
N PRO A 46 28.94 -14.69 4.67
CA PRO A 46 28.49 -13.42 4.12
C PRO A 46 26.99 -13.46 3.85
N ALA A 47 26.29 -12.41 4.30
CA ALA A 47 24.87 -12.27 4.09
C ALA A 47 24.49 -10.80 3.97
N PHE A 48 23.46 -10.53 3.18
CA PHE A 48 22.85 -9.21 3.09
C PHE A 48 21.33 -9.29 3.33
N GLU A 49 20.78 -8.17 3.78
CA GLU A 49 19.35 -7.95 3.99
C GLU A 49 19.02 -6.53 3.51
N LEU A 50 18.14 -6.40 2.53
CA LEU A 50 17.58 -5.14 2.07
C LEU A 50 16.11 -5.16 2.46
N ALA A 51 15.67 -4.26 3.33
CA ALA A 51 14.33 -4.31 3.92
C ALA A 51 13.62 -2.97 3.80
N PHE A 52 12.35 -3.02 3.42
CA PHE A 52 11.45 -1.88 3.26
C PHE A 52 10.06 -2.25 3.78
N HIS A 53 9.54 -1.46 4.71
CA HIS A 53 8.24 -1.63 5.32
C HIS A 53 7.57 -0.26 5.42
N VAL A 54 6.45 -0.07 4.72
CA VAL A 54 5.75 1.21 4.72
C VAL A 54 4.26 0.98 4.94
N PRO A 55 3.72 1.44 6.08
CA PRO A 55 2.28 1.50 6.29
C PRO A 55 1.68 2.69 5.54
N TYR A 56 0.43 2.53 5.13
CA TYR A 56 -0.35 3.54 4.43
C TYR A 56 -1.84 3.34 4.70
N PHE A 57 -2.65 4.29 4.25
CA PHE A 57 -4.10 4.16 4.24
C PHE A 57 -4.60 4.00 2.81
N ALA A 58 -5.54 3.08 2.61
CA ALA A 58 -6.27 2.93 1.36
C ALA A 58 -7.69 3.49 1.53
N LEU A 59 -8.08 4.44 0.69
CA LEU A 59 -9.45 4.98 0.68
C LEU A 59 -10.31 4.10 -0.22
N ARG A 60 -11.37 3.51 0.34
CA ARG A 60 -12.35 2.74 -0.44
C ARG A 60 -13.76 3.19 -0.11
N ALA A 61 -14.60 3.25 -1.14
CA ALA A 61 -16.02 3.52 -1.03
C ALA A 61 -16.77 2.22 -1.32
N SER A 62 -17.57 1.75 -0.36
CA SER A 62 -18.30 0.48 -0.49
C SER A 62 -19.67 0.57 0.17
N LYS A 63 -20.60 -0.28 -0.30
CA LYS A 63 -21.90 -0.45 0.35
C LYS A 63 -21.79 -1.31 1.62
N GLU A 64 -20.82 -2.21 1.64
CA GLU A 64 -20.56 -3.13 2.75
C GLU A 64 -19.22 -2.78 3.41
N VAL A 65 -19.20 -2.76 4.74
CA VAL A 65 -17.96 -2.54 5.50
C VAL A 65 -17.06 -3.78 5.35
N HIS A 66 -15.92 -3.61 4.68
CA HIS A 66 -14.89 -4.65 4.61
C HIS A 66 -13.95 -4.53 5.80
N GLU A 67 -14.21 -5.34 6.81
CA GLU A 67 -13.37 -5.45 8.00
C GLU A 67 -12.25 -6.45 7.73
N ASP A 68 -11.05 -6.21 8.25
CA ASP A 68 -9.98 -7.20 8.20
C ASP A 68 -10.50 -8.50 8.83
N PRO A 69 -10.47 -9.66 8.16
CA PRO A 69 -10.92 -10.92 8.74
C PRO A 69 -9.89 -11.53 9.70
N ARG A 70 -8.64 -11.06 9.69
CA ARG A 70 -7.56 -11.58 10.53
C ARG A 70 -7.72 -11.08 11.96
N ARG A 71 -7.53 -11.98 12.92
CA ARG A 71 -7.72 -11.72 14.35
C ARG A 71 -6.47 -12.09 15.12
N ASP A 72 -6.09 -11.27 16.09
CA ASP A 72 -5.05 -11.61 17.06
C ASP A 72 -5.58 -12.63 18.10
N VAL A 73 -4.70 -13.02 19.03
CA VAL A 73 -5.06 -13.96 20.13
C VAL A 73 -6.12 -13.40 21.08
N SER A 74 -6.30 -12.08 21.11
CA SER A 74 -7.28 -11.37 21.93
C SER A 74 -8.61 -11.16 21.19
N GLY A 75 -8.69 -11.54 19.91
CA GLY A 75 -9.85 -11.31 19.06
C GLY A 75 -9.92 -9.91 18.44
N ASN A 76 -8.88 -9.08 18.59
CA ASN A 76 -8.79 -7.80 17.91
C ASN A 76 -8.42 -8.00 16.44
N ARG A 77 -8.76 -7.03 15.60
CA ARG A 77 -8.40 -7.06 14.18
C ARG A 77 -6.92 -6.80 14.02
N LEU A 78 -6.34 -7.35 12.96
CA LEU A 78 -4.94 -7.05 12.64
C LEU A 78 -4.77 -5.64 12.07
N ARG A 79 -5.79 -5.14 11.36
CA ARG A 79 -5.84 -3.79 10.77
C ARG A 79 -7.17 -3.12 11.08
N ASP A 80 -7.09 -1.83 11.36
CA ASP A 80 -8.27 -1.01 11.59
C ASP A 80 -8.80 -0.36 10.31
N SER A 81 -10.05 0.05 10.37
CA SER A 81 -10.71 0.78 9.30
C SER A 81 -11.53 1.91 9.90
N HIS A 82 -11.35 3.12 9.36
CA HIS A 82 -11.97 4.33 9.89
C HIS A 82 -13.03 4.83 8.94
N ASN A 83 -14.26 5.02 9.44
CA ASN A 83 -15.32 5.64 8.68
C ASN A 83 -15.01 7.12 8.42
N VAL A 84 -14.97 7.50 7.15
CA VAL A 84 -14.72 8.88 6.71
C VAL A 84 -15.85 9.38 5.80
N SER A 85 -17.07 8.86 5.97
CA SER A 85 -18.24 9.32 5.22
C SER A 85 -18.61 10.77 5.49
N PHE A 86 -18.07 11.41 6.53
CA PHE A 86 -18.21 12.86 6.68
C PHE A 86 -17.53 13.65 5.53
N LEU A 87 -16.60 13.02 4.78
CA LEU A 87 -15.99 13.59 3.57
C LEU A 87 -16.87 13.41 2.32
N THR A 88 -17.96 12.64 2.40
CA THR A 88 -18.93 12.51 1.30
C THR A 88 -20.03 13.55 1.48
N CYS A 89 -20.06 14.55 0.59
CA CYS A 89 -20.96 15.69 0.69
C CYS A 89 -22.39 15.44 0.15
N THR A 90 -22.70 14.21 -0.29
CA THR A 90 -24.02 13.84 -0.82
C THR A 90 -24.56 12.59 -0.17
N ILE A 91 -25.87 12.57 0.10
CA ILE A 91 -26.58 11.51 0.84
C ILE A 91 -26.56 10.16 0.09
N ASP A 92 -26.38 10.21 -1.24
CA ASP A 92 -26.41 9.02 -2.11
C ASP A 92 -25.02 8.38 -2.36
N GLN A 93 -23.95 8.89 -1.73
CA GLN A 93 -22.61 8.31 -1.90
C GLN A 93 -22.41 7.05 -1.03
N PRO A 94 -21.71 6.02 -1.55
CA PRO A 94 -21.33 4.86 -0.75
C PRO A 94 -20.49 5.27 0.46
N VAL A 95 -20.57 4.47 1.53
CA VAL A 95 -19.84 4.72 2.77
C VAL A 95 -18.35 4.64 2.51
N ALA A 96 -17.61 5.69 2.85
CA ALA A 96 -16.18 5.78 2.62
C ALA A 96 -15.39 5.38 3.87
N HIS A 97 -14.36 4.54 3.68
CA HIS A 97 -13.48 4.09 4.75
C HIS A 97 -12.02 4.27 4.38
N LEU A 98 -11.20 4.61 5.39
CA LEU A 98 -9.74 4.49 5.33
C LEU A 98 -9.34 3.17 5.97
N HIS A 99 -8.70 2.30 5.20
CA HIS A 99 -8.22 1.00 5.66
C HIS A 99 -6.73 1.08 5.94
N GLU A 100 -6.31 0.65 7.13
CA GLU A 100 -4.88 0.47 7.41
C GLU A 100 -4.32 -0.65 6.55
N ALA A 101 -3.17 -0.39 5.92
CA ALA A 101 -2.49 -1.32 5.03
C ALA A 101 -0.98 -1.15 5.16
N GLN A 102 -0.24 -2.16 4.73
CA GLN A 102 1.22 -2.10 4.68
C GLN A 102 1.77 -2.93 3.53
N VAL A 103 2.83 -2.39 2.90
CA VAL A 103 3.74 -3.17 2.06
C VAL A 103 5.00 -3.45 2.87
N SER A 104 5.39 -4.72 2.95
CA SER A 104 6.62 -5.18 3.58
C SER A 104 7.40 -6.05 2.63
N PHE A 105 8.60 -5.62 2.28
CA PHE A 105 9.43 -6.25 1.26
C PHE A 105 10.86 -6.41 1.77
N VAL A 106 11.38 -7.63 1.65
CA VAL A 106 12.74 -7.98 2.09
C VAL A 106 13.42 -8.82 1.04
N VAL A 107 14.64 -8.45 0.68
CA VAL A 107 15.56 -9.25 -0.13
C VAL A 107 16.71 -9.70 0.76
N THR A 108 17.01 -11.00 0.79
CA THR A 108 18.13 -11.53 1.56
C THR A 108 18.85 -12.64 0.81
N GLY A 109 20.16 -12.75 1.01
CA GLY A 109 20.98 -13.74 0.33
C GLY A 109 22.43 -13.71 0.79
N CYS A 110 23.23 -14.66 0.30
CA CYS A 110 24.67 -14.68 0.54
C CYS A 110 25.47 -13.97 -0.55
N ASP A 111 24.92 -13.89 -1.76
CA ASP A 111 25.51 -13.20 -2.91
C ASP A 111 24.45 -12.89 -3.97
N GLU A 112 24.86 -12.26 -5.08
CA GLU A 112 23.98 -11.81 -6.17
C GLU A 112 23.32 -12.96 -6.94
N ARG A 113 23.78 -14.20 -6.79
CA ARG A 113 23.21 -15.38 -7.47
C ARG A 113 22.33 -16.22 -6.56
N ARG A 114 22.47 -16.05 -5.24
CA ARG A 114 21.82 -16.87 -4.21
C ARG A 114 21.11 -15.96 -3.22
N TRP A 115 19.93 -15.53 -3.62
CA TRP A 115 19.08 -14.65 -2.84
C TRP A 115 17.60 -15.05 -2.99
N VAL A 116 16.78 -14.51 -2.09
CA VAL A 116 15.33 -14.65 -2.09
C VAL A 116 14.69 -13.32 -1.75
N ALA A 117 13.48 -13.10 -2.26
CA ALA A 117 12.63 -11.99 -1.91
C ALA A 117 11.36 -12.46 -1.21
N TYR A 118 10.93 -11.71 -0.20
CA TYR A 118 9.65 -11.88 0.47
C TYR A 118 8.89 -10.57 0.38
N CYS A 119 7.61 -10.63 0.00
CA CYS A 119 6.72 -9.48 -0.03
C CYS A 119 5.40 -9.83 0.67
N PHE A 120 4.95 -8.95 1.55
CA PHE A 120 3.67 -9.03 2.24
C PHE A 120 2.91 -7.73 1.99
N VAL A 121 1.70 -7.85 1.48
CA VAL A 121 0.86 -6.72 1.11
C VAL A 121 -0.53 -6.94 1.71
N ASP A 122 -1.03 -5.91 2.39
CA ASP A 122 -2.40 -5.90 2.90
C ASP A 122 -3.38 -5.51 1.77
N THR A 123 -4.24 -6.44 1.38
CA THR A 123 -5.25 -6.25 0.32
C THR A 123 -6.68 -6.63 0.76
N TYR A 124 -6.91 -6.81 2.07
CA TYR A 124 -8.18 -7.32 2.62
C TYR A 124 -9.42 -6.45 2.32
N PHE A 125 -9.20 -5.18 2.01
CA PHE A 125 -10.23 -4.20 1.68
C PHE A 125 -10.56 -4.15 0.18
N ASP A 126 -9.76 -4.79 -0.65
CA ASP A 126 -10.00 -4.88 -2.09
C ASP A 126 -10.82 -6.15 -2.39
N THR A 127 -12.02 -5.97 -2.95
CA THR A 127 -12.86 -7.08 -3.44
C THR A 127 -12.29 -7.61 -4.75
N ARG A 128 -12.61 -8.84 -5.18
CA ARG A 128 -12.15 -9.37 -6.50
C ARG A 128 -12.53 -8.50 -7.70
N GLU A 129 -13.56 -7.67 -7.56
CA GLU A 129 -13.97 -6.70 -8.60
C GLU A 129 -13.08 -5.45 -8.65
N ASN A 130 -12.44 -5.08 -7.53
CA ASN A 130 -11.62 -3.89 -7.39
C ASN A 130 -10.13 -4.19 -7.16
N GLY A 131 -9.78 -5.41 -6.76
CA GLY A 131 -8.48 -5.86 -6.30
C GLY A 131 -7.71 -6.62 -7.38
N LYS A 132 -6.64 -5.99 -7.86
CA LYS A 132 -5.75 -6.57 -8.88
C LYS A 132 -4.64 -7.45 -8.31
N GLU A 133 -4.53 -7.53 -6.99
CA GLU A 133 -3.39 -8.16 -6.32
C GLU A 133 -3.81 -9.43 -5.56
N ASP A 134 -4.36 -10.39 -6.31
CA ASP A 134 -4.62 -11.77 -5.85
C ASP A 134 -3.94 -12.76 -6.82
N VAL A 135 -3.54 -13.92 -6.28
CA VAL A 135 -2.87 -15.00 -7.03
C VAL A 135 -3.74 -15.46 -8.20
N LEU A 136 -5.06 -15.58 -8.00
CA LEU A 136 -5.96 -15.99 -9.07
C LEU A 136 -6.05 -14.93 -10.17
N SER A 137 -6.06 -13.65 -9.81
CA SER A 137 -6.07 -12.56 -10.79
C SER A 137 -4.82 -12.59 -11.67
N TYR A 138 -3.63 -12.73 -11.09
CA TYR A 138 -2.38 -12.86 -11.86
C TYR A 138 -2.35 -14.11 -12.74
N TYR A 139 -2.88 -15.24 -12.25
CA TYR A 139 -2.96 -16.46 -13.02
C TYR A 139 -3.91 -16.32 -14.21
N ASP A 140 -5.11 -15.77 -13.98
CA ASP A 140 -6.12 -15.59 -15.02
C ASP A 140 -5.62 -14.61 -16.10
N ASP A 141 -4.97 -13.51 -15.69
CA ASP A 141 -4.34 -12.55 -16.61
C ASP A 141 -3.23 -13.19 -17.45
N SER A 142 -2.48 -14.15 -16.88
CA SER A 142 -1.43 -14.86 -17.61
C SER A 142 -1.95 -15.84 -18.66
N GLN A 143 -3.23 -16.25 -18.60
CA GLN A 143 -3.83 -17.17 -19.58
C GLN A 143 -4.41 -16.46 -20.82
N GLY A 144 -4.46 -15.12 -20.84
CA GLY A 144 -4.96 -14.35 -21.97
C GLY A 144 -4.05 -14.42 -23.21
N GLU A 145 -4.58 -14.07 -24.39
CA GLU A 145 -3.81 -14.07 -25.65
C GLU A 145 -2.59 -13.12 -25.62
N GLU A 146 -2.70 -12.01 -24.90
CA GLU A 146 -1.61 -11.07 -24.60
C GLU A 146 -1.11 -11.20 -23.15
N GLY A 147 -1.40 -12.34 -22.50
CA GLY A 147 -1.07 -12.60 -21.11
C GLY A 147 0.43 -12.63 -20.85
N MET A 148 0.82 -12.13 -19.68
CA MET A 148 2.20 -12.15 -19.20
C MET A 148 2.25 -12.92 -17.87
N ASN A 149 3.29 -13.73 -17.67
CA ASN A 149 3.56 -14.31 -16.36
C ASN A 149 4.06 -13.20 -15.42
N ALA A 150 3.16 -12.45 -14.81
CA ALA A 150 3.52 -11.22 -14.11
C ALA A 150 4.14 -11.50 -12.73
N ASP A 151 5.20 -10.78 -12.38
CA ASP A 151 5.80 -10.83 -11.05
C ASP A 151 4.89 -10.09 -10.04
N PRO A 152 4.26 -10.79 -9.08
CA PRO A 152 3.35 -10.16 -8.12
C PRO A 152 4.05 -9.18 -7.18
N ILE A 153 5.33 -9.37 -6.86
CA ILE A 153 6.09 -8.46 -5.99
C ILE A 153 6.21 -7.09 -6.63
N THR A 154 6.36 -7.05 -7.97
CA THR A 154 6.40 -5.83 -8.78
C THR A 154 5.02 -5.27 -9.12
N TRP A 155 3.97 -5.71 -8.42
CA TRP A 155 2.59 -5.31 -8.69
C TRP A 155 2.17 -5.62 -10.14
N GLY A 156 2.72 -6.69 -10.71
CA GLY A 156 2.45 -7.15 -12.07
C GLY A 156 3.12 -6.34 -13.19
N VAL A 157 4.05 -5.44 -12.88
CA VAL A 157 4.72 -4.60 -13.89
C VAL A 157 5.75 -5.38 -14.70
N HIS A 158 6.50 -6.28 -14.07
CA HIS A 158 7.58 -7.04 -14.70
C HIS A 158 7.16 -8.47 -15.04
N ASN A 159 7.73 -9.01 -16.13
CA ASN A 159 7.56 -10.40 -16.52
C ASN A 159 8.45 -11.30 -15.66
N ALA A 160 7.87 -12.25 -14.95
CA ALA A 160 8.59 -13.24 -14.17
C ALA A 160 9.43 -14.20 -15.03
N ASP A 161 9.12 -14.32 -16.33
CA ASP A 161 9.94 -15.10 -17.29
C ASP A 161 11.21 -14.36 -17.74
N ASP A 162 11.33 -13.05 -17.47
CA ASP A 162 12.52 -12.23 -17.72
C ASP A 162 12.92 -11.46 -16.44
N PRO A 163 13.42 -12.18 -15.41
CA PRO A 163 13.59 -11.61 -14.08
C PRO A 163 14.81 -10.68 -13.99
N ILE A 164 14.70 -9.64 -13.15
CA ILE A 164 15.86 -8.83 -12.75
C ILE A 164 16.77 -9.68 -11.85
N GLU A 165 17.92 -10.09 -12.37
CA GLU A 165 18.81 -11.02 -11.67
C GLU A 165 19.55 -10.39 -10.49
N ASN A 166 19.90 -9.10 -10.57
CA ASN A 166 20.66 -8.44 -9.52
C ASN A 166 19.75 -8.07 -8.33
N PRO A 167 20.03 -8.54 -7.11
CA PRO A 167 19.13 -8.33 -5.96
C PRO A 167 18.99 -6.85 -5.57
N ARG A 168 20.02 -6.02 -5.84
CA ARG A 168 19.96 -4.58 -5.53
C ARG A 168 19.10 -3.84 -6.54
N GLU A 169 19.24 -4.17 -7.82
CA GLU A 169 18.41 -3.61 -8.88
C GLU A 169 16.95 -4.01 -8.68
N TYR A 170 16.70 -5.30 -8.42
CA TYR A 170 15.37 -5.79 -8.10
C TYR A 170 14.78 -5.09 -6.87
N TYR A 171 15.57 -4.92 -5.81
CA TYR A 171 15.11 -4.25 -4.60
C TYR A 171 14.70 -2.79 -4.86
N LEU A 172 15.53 -2.04 -5.57
CA LEU A 172 15.27 -0.64 -5.90
C LEU A 172 14.06 -0.49 -6.82
N GLU A 173 13.90 -1.41 -7.77
CA GLU A 173 12.80 -1.38 -8.72
C GLU A 173 11.45 -1.70 -8.03
N VAL A 174 11.41 -2.70 -7.16
CA VAL A 174 10.23 -3.00 -6.34
C VAL A 174 9.87 -1.81 -5.45
N ILE A 175 10.86 -1.17 -4.80
CA ILE A 175 10.59 0.05 -4.01
C ILE A 175 10.01 1.15 -4.87
N ARG A 176 10.58 1.40 -6.06
CA ARG A 176 10.09 2.43 -6.99
C ARG A 176 8.62 2.20 -7.32
N ILE A 177 8.25 0.96 -7.63
CA ILE A 177 6.88 0.58 -8.00
C ILE A 177 5.94 0.69 -6.80
N ARG A 178 6.30 0.10 -5.66
CA ARG A 178 5.44 0.07 -4.47
C ARG A 178 5.29 1.44 -3.80
N MET A 179 6.34 2.26 -3.79
CA MET A 179 6.23 3.65 -3.34
C MET A 179 5.36 4.46 -4.29
N HIS A 180 5.41 4.22 -5.60
CA HIS A 180 4.49 4.88 -6.52
C HIS A 180 3.03 4.51 -6.24
N GLN A 181 2.73 3.23 -6.03
CA GLN A 181 1.42 2.74 -5.60
C GLN A 181 0.96 3.44 -4.30
N ILE A 182 1.81 3.47 -3.26
CA ILE A 182 1.50 4.12 -1.99
C ILE A 182 1.24 5.63 -2.17
N CYS A 183 2.03 6.31 -2.99
CA CYS A 183 1.80 7.72 -3.32
C CYS A 183 0.45 7.94 -4.03
N GLN A 184 0.01 7.02 -4.89
CA GLN A 184 -1.30 7.10 -5.53
C GLN A 184 -2.43 6.97 -4.50
N GLU A 185 -2.32 6.04 -3.54
CA GLU A 185 -3.31 5.90 -2.45
C GLU A 185 -3.40 7.18 -1.62
N TRP A 186 -2.26 7.77 -1.25
CA TRP A 186 -2.22 9.06 -0.55
C TRP A 186 -2.80 10.21 -1.38
N ALA A 187 -2.52 10.26 -2.69
CA ALA A 187 -3.06 11.28 -3.57
C ALA A 187 -4.59 11.21 -3.65
N GLN A 188 -5.17 10.01 -3.67
CA GLN A 188 -6.63 9.81 -3.63
C GLN A 188 -7.25 10.37 -2.35
N ILE A 189 -6.62 10.11 -1.19
CA ILE A 189 -7.06 10.64 0.10
C ILE A 189 -7.04 12.18 0.07
N VAL A 190 -5.92 12.78 -0.36
CA VAL A 190 -5.77 14.24 -0.43
C VAL A 190 -6.81 14.85 -1.37
N SER A 191 -7.03 14.26 -2.55
CA SER A 191 -8.05 14.73 -3.49
C SER A 191 -9.43 14.72 -2.84
N LYS A 192 -9.80 13.61 -2.20
CA LYS A 192 -11.12 13.48 -1.56
C LYS A 192 -11.32 14.52 -0.46
N VAL A 193 -10.30 14.76 0.37
CA VAL A 193 -10.36 15.79 1.41
C VAL A 193 -10.52 17.18 0.78
N GLN A 194 -9.74 17.52 -0.23
CA GLN A 194 -9.84 18.81 -0.93
C GLN A 194 -11.21 19.02 -1.59
N GLU A 195 -11.75 17.99 -2.23
CA GLU A 195 -13.10 17.99 -2.80
C GLU A 195 -14.16 18.25 -1.72
N SER A 196 -14.05 17.60 -0.56
CA SER A 196 -14.99 17.80 0.55
C SER A 196 -14.97 19.23 1.08
N PHE A 197 -13.79 19.85 1.17
CA PHE A 197 -13.67 21.25 1.57
C PHE A 197 -14.30 22.19 0.54
N ARG A 198 -14.06 21.97 -0.76
CA ARG A 198 -14.66 22.78 -1.83
C ARG A 198 -16.18 22.65 -1.89
N ALA A 199 -16.71 21.47 -1.61
CA ALA A 199 -18.14 21.25 -1.54
C ALA A 199 -18.78 21.81 -0.26
N TYR A 200 -18.00 21.92 0.83
CA TYR A 200 -18.43 22.54 2.08
C TYR A 200 -18.31 24.07 2.07
N GLU A 201 -17.42 24.66 1.27
CA GLU A 201 -17.41 26.11 1.01
C GLU A 201 -18.76 26.50 0.39
N PRO A 202 -19.66 27.13 1.16
CA PRO A 202 -20.94 27.51 0.61
C PRO A 202 -20.70 28.69 -0.34
N GLU A 203 -21.65 28.92 -1.26
CA GLU A 203 -21.83 30.21 -1.93
C GLU A 203 -21.93 31.41 -0.94
N GLN A 204 -21.94 31.17 0.38
CA GLN A 204 -21.93 32.16 1.46
C GLN A 204 -20.57 32.83 1.71
N VAL A 205 -19.48 32.46 1.03
CA VAL A 205 -18.30 33.34 0.89
C VAL A 205 -18.40 34.24 -0.36
N ARG A 206 -19.61 34.45 -0.91
CA ARG A 206 -20.00 35.78 -1.39
C ARG A 206 -20.51 36.62 -0.22
N SER A 207 -19.68 36.75 0.81
CA SER A 207 -19.95 37.68 1.91
C SER A 207 -19.92 39.12 1.36
N PRO A 208 -20.85 40.01 1.77
CA PRO A 208 -20.83 41.43 1.39
C PRO A 208 -19.50 42.14 1.71
N PHE A 209 -18.71 41.56 2.61
CA PHE A 209 -17.38 42.05 2.96
C PHE A 209 -16.39 42.08 1.78
N LEU A 210 -16.44 41.12 0.84
CA LEU A 210 -15.57 41.17 -0.34
C LEU A 210 -16.03 42.22 -1.37
N HIS A 211 -17.32 42.57 -1.38
CA HIS A 211 -17.82 43.68 -2.19
C HIS A 211 -17.43 45.05 -1.61
N ILE A 212 -17.42 45.16 -0.27
CA ILE A 212 -16.94 46.37 0.43
C ILE A 212 -15.43 46.55 0.23
N ILE A 213 -14.62 45.48 0.29
CA ILE A 213 -13.18 45.59 0.02
C ILE A 213 -12.91 45.95 -1.45
N SER A 214 -13.66 45.41 -2.42
CA SER A 214 -13.49 45.81 -3.83
C SER A 214 -13.87 47.28 -4.05
N GLN A 215 -14.92 47.79 -3.41
CA GLN A 215 -15.30 49.21 -3.51
C GLN A 215 -14.32 50.16 -2.81
N ILE A 216 -13.68 49.74 -1.71
CA ILE A 216 -12.65 50.53 -1.02
C ILE A 216 -11.34 50.57 -1.84
N CYS A 217 -10.98 49.47 -2.51
CA CYS A 217 -9.78 49.41 -3.35
C CYS A 217 -9.94 50.14 -4.69
N ASP A 218 -11.15 50.21 -5.27
CA ASP A 218 -11.42 50.94 -6.51
C ASP A 218 -11.68 52.44 -6.28
N GLY A 219 -12.21 52.83 -5.11
CA GLY A 219 -12.41 54.24 -4.73
C GLY A 219 -11.13 55.03 -4.44
N SER A 220 -9.97 54.37 -4.34
CA SER A 220 -8.67 55.02 -4.07
C SER A 220 -7.84 55.33 -5.33
N ARG A 221 -8.40 55.16 -6.54
CA ARG A 221 -7.68 55.45 -7.80
C ARG A 221 -8.11 56.71 -8.54
N HIS A 222 -9.00 57.53 -7.98
CA HIS A 222 -9.35 58.83 -8.54
C HIS A 222 -9.30 59.93 -7.48
N SER A 223 -8.10 60.47 -7.26
CA SER A 223 -7.83 61.84 -6.86
C SER A 223 -6.43 62.22 -7.34
#